data_AF-A0A935M6A7-F1
#
_entry.id   AF-A0A935M6A7-F1
#
_cell.length_a   1.000
_cell.length_b   1.000
_cell.length_c   1.000
_cell.angle_alpha   90.00
_cell.angle_beta   90.00
_cell.angle_gamma   90.00
#
_symmetry.space_group_name_H-M   'P 1'
#
loop_
_entity.id
_entity.type
_entity.pdbx_description
1 polymer ?
#
loop_
_entity_poly.entity_id
_entity_poly.type
_entity_poly.pdbx_seq_one_letter_code
_entity_poly.pdbx_strand_id
1 'polypeptide(L)'
;MIYLDNSATTQIDEAVLEAMIPWLRGGFGNASSIYKLGRQARVAVEDARMEIASFLEAHPAEITFTSGGTESNNSILKSCVGVSALADAVHVGATEHHAVLHPAEVLRGHGTRSPTSARRCIWAGSSGCA
;
A
#
# COMPACT_ATOMS: atom_id res chain seq x y z
N MET A 1 -1.66 0.35 32.99
CA MET A 1 -0.64 0.88 32.06
C MET A 1 -1.34 1.85 31.13
N ILE A 2 -0.79 3.04 30.87
CA ILE A 2 -1.36 4.01 29.94
C ILE A 2 -0.44 4.04 28.71
N TYR A 3 -0.98 3.76 27.52
CA TYR A 3 -0.24 3.73 26.25
C TYR A 3 -0.58 4.97 25.43
N LEU A 4 0.43 5.77 25.06
CA LEU A 4 0.27 7.06 24.37
C LEU A 4 1.07 7.13 23.06
N ASP A 5 1.31 5.98 22.40
CA ASP A 5 2.11 5.89 21.16
C ASP A 5 1.36 5.19 20.02
N ASN A 6 0.06 5.47 19.89
CA ASN A 6 -0.81 4.88 18.85
C ASN A 6 -0.39 5.24 17.42
N SER A 7 0.45 6.26 17.24
CA SER A 7 1.04 6.61 15.93
C SER A 7 2.07 5.59 15.44
N ALA A 8 2.72 4.86 16.35
CA ALA A 8 3.70 3.83 15.99
C ALA A 8 3.02 2.48 15.70
N THR A 9 2.07 2.08 16.54
CA THR A 9 1.23 0.90 16.35
C THR A 9 0.02 0.98 17.28
N THR A 10 -1.03 0.21 16.99
CA THR A 10 -2.25 0.17 17.81
C THR A 10 -2.52 -1.25 18.29
N GLN A 11 -3.18 -1.37 19.45
CA GLN A 11 -3.72 -2.65 19.89
C GLN A 11 -4.77 -3.14 18.87
N ILE A 12 -4.77 -4.45 18.58
CA ILE A 12 -5.80 -5.08 17.76
C ILE A 12 -7.14 -4.98 18.49
N ASP A 13 -8.17 -4.52 17.79
CA ASP A 13 -9.54 -4.51 18.31
C ASP A 13 -10.06 -5.95 18.51
N GLU A 14 -10.81 -6.19 19.58
CA GLU A 14 -11.30 -7.54 19.91
C GLU A 14 -12.16 -8.13 18.79
N ALA A 15 -13.01 -7.31 18.14
CA ALA A 15 -13.84 -7.80 17.04
C ALA A 15 -13.00 -8.21 15.82
N VAL A 16 -11.88 -7.52 15.59
CA VAL A 16 -10.92 -7.88 14.54
C VAL A 16 -10.21 -9.18 14.88
N LEU A 17 -9.77 -9.35 16.14
CA LEU A 17 -9.15 -10.59 16.60
C LEU A 17 -10.09 -11.79 16.43
N GLU A 18 -11.35 -11.66 16.84
CA GLU A 18 -12.36 -12.71 16.70
C GLU A 18 -12.64 -13.04 15.22
N ALA A 19 -12.62 -12.06 14.32
CA ALA A 19 -12.74 -12.31 12.88
C ALA A 19 -11.50 -13.04 12.30
N MET A 20 -10.32 -12.85 12.88
CA MET A 20 -9.07 -13.50 12.44
C MET A 20 -8.93 -14.95 12.93
N ILE A 21 -9.36 -15.25 14.17
CA ILE A 21 -9.17 -16.56 14.82
C ILE A 21 -9.61 -17.76 13.95
N PRO A 22 -10.77 -17.75 13.26
CA PRO A 22 -11.20 -18.85 12.40
C PRO A 22 -10.17 -19.22 11.33
N TRP A 23 -9.50 -18.23 10.74
CA TRP A 23 -8.50 -18.39 9.67
C TRP A 23 -7.14 -18.83 10.21
N LEU A 24 -6.84 -18.52 11.47
CA LEU A 24 -5.62 -18.96 12.14
C LEU A 24 -5.69 -20.40 12.68
N ARG A 25 -6.89 -20.91 12.98
CA ARG A 25 -7.09 -22.26 13.55
C ARG A 25 -7.52 -23.31 12.54
N GLY A 26 -8.60 -23.04 11.80
CA GLY A 26 -9.27 -24.03 10.95
C GLY A 26 -9.29 -23.66 9.47
N GLY A 27 -9.32 -22.38 9.15
CA GLY A 27 -9.39 -21.83 7.79
C GLY A 27 -8.04 -21.66 7.09
N PHE A 28 -7.01 -22.43 7.46
CA PHE A 28 -5.62 -22.28 6.96
C PHE A 28 -5.40 -22.69 5.49
N GLY A 29 -6.47 -22.80 4.70
CA GLY A 29 -6.40 -23.19 3.30
C GLY A 29 -5.57 -22.21 2.48
N ASN A 30 -4.83 -22.75 1.51
CA ASN A 30 -4.14 -21.90 0.53
C ASN A 30 -5.17 -21.34 -0.46
N ALA A 31 -5.36 -20.01 -0.49
CA ALA A 31 -6.31 -19.31 -1.35
C ALA A 31 -6.05 -19.47 -2.87
N SER A 32 -4.87 -19.95 -3.28
CA SER A 32 -4.60 -20.29 -4.69
C SER A 32 -5.05 -21.71 -5.07
N SER A 33 -5.48 -22.52 -4.11
CA SER A 33 -5.84 -23.92 -4.33
C SER A 33 -7.31 -24.13 -4.65
N ILE A 34 -7.59 -25.12 -5.50
CA ILE A 34 -8.96 -25.42 -5.95
C ILE A 34 -9.76 -26.29 -4.98
N TYR A 35 -9.15 -26.91 -3.97
CA TYR A 35 -9.87 -27.76 -3.00
C TYR A 35 -10.77 -26.92 -2.09
N LYS A 36 -11.75 -27.56 -1.43
CA LYS A 36 -12.81 -26.89 -0.64
C LYS A 36 -12.26 -25.82 0.31
N LEU A 37 -11.28 -26.19 1.14
CA LEU A 37 -10.67 -25.30 2.12
C LEU A 37 -9.92 -24.12 1.47
N GLY A 38 -9.25 -24.33 0.33
CA GLY A 38 -8.60 -23.26 -0.43
C GLY A 38 -9.59 -22.28 -1.05
N ARG A 39 -10.71 -22.80 -1.59
CA ARG A 39 -11.81 -21.94 -2.09
C ARG A 39 -12.44 -21.11 -0.98
N GLN A 40 -12.60 -21.67 0.21
CA GLN A 40 -13.11 -20.92 1.38
C GLN A 40 -12.17 -19.77 1.76
N ALA A 41 -10.86 -20.02 1.82
CA ALA A 41 -9.87 -18.97 2.07
C ALA A 41 -9.86 -17.90 0.97
N ARG A 42 -9.98 -18.30 -0.31
CA ARG A 42 -10.11 -17.36 -1.44
C ARG A 42 -11.32 -16.45 -1.30
N VAL A 43 -12.49 -17.01 -0.98
CA VAL A 43 -13.72 -16.24 -0.80
C VAL A 43 -13.52 -15.20 0.30
N ALA A 44 -12.94 -15.56 1.45
CA ALA A 44 -12.69 -14.62 2.53
C ALA A 44 -11.75 -13.45 2.16
N VAL A 45 -10.70 -13.73 1.37
CA VAL A 45 -9.80 -12.68 0.87
C VAL A 45 -10.53 -11.74 -0.11
N GLU A 46 -11.38 -12.27 -0.99
CA GLU A 46 -12.16 -11.44 -1.92
C GLU A 46 -13.27 -10.66 -1.23
N ASP A 47 -13.91 -11.22 -0.20
CA ASP A 47 -14.89 -10.51 0.63
C ASP A 47 -14.23 -9.32 1.34
N ALA A 48 -13.05 -9.52 1.94
CA ALA A 48 -12.27 -8.44 2.54
C ALA A 48 -11.84 -7.38 1.49
N ARG A 49 -11.50 -7.80 0.27
CA ARG A 49 -11.17 -6.88 -0.83
C ARG A 49 -12.37 -6.02 -1.21
N MET A 50 -13.56 -6.60 -1.30
CA MET A 50 -14.79 -5.88 -1.63
C MET A 50 -15.16 -4.88 -0.53
N GLU A 51 -15.02 -5.26 0.74
CA GLU A 51 -15.28 -4.37 1.87
C GLU A 51 -14.35 -3.15 1.87
N ILE A 52 -13.04 -3.37 1.69
CA ILE A 52 -12.05 -2.27 1.60
C ILE A 52 -12.32 -1.39 0.38
N ALA A 53 -12.60 -1.99 -0.78
CA ALA A 53 -12.89 -1.25 -1.99
C ALA A 53 -14.14 -0.36 -1.83
N SER A 54 -15.20 -0.91 -1.22
CA SER A 54 -16.41 -0.15 -0.90
C SER A 54 -16.13 1.00 0.07
N PHE A 55 -15.31 0.78 1.09
CA PHE A 55 -14.93 1.83 2.06
C PHE A 55 -14.11 2.96 1.41
N LEU A 56 -13.28 2.63 0.41
CA LEU A 56 -12.45 3.59 -0.32
C LEU A 56 -13.10 4.17 -1.58
N GLU A 57 -14.35 3.80 -1.88
CA GLU A 57 -15.05 4.15 -3.14
C GLU A 57 -14.25 3.76 -4.40
N ALA A 58 -13.54 2.64 -4.34
CA ALA A 58 -12.68 2.12 -5.41
C ALA A 58 -13.28 0.85 -6.04
N HIS A 59 -12.80 0.49 -7.23
CA HIS A 59 -13.13 -0.81 -7.81
C HIS A 59 -12.29 -1.92 -7.14
N PRO A 60 -12.83 -3.11 -6.81
CA PRO A 60 -12.06 -4.17 -6.13
C PRO A 60 -10.76 -4.55 -6.83
N ALA A 61 -10.72 -4.49 -8.17
CA ALA A 61 -9.52 -4.76 -8.96
C ALA A 61 -8.36 -3.75 -8.72
N GLU A 62 -8.63 -2.60 -8.12
CA GLU A 62 -7.63 -1.57 -7.77
C GLU A 62 -6.97 -1.85 -6.42
N ILE A 63 -7.53 -2.77 -5.62
CA ILE A 63 -7.00 -3.10 -4.28
C ILE A 63 -5.99 -4.24 -4.39
N THR A 64 -4.75 -3.96 -3.99
CA THR A 64 -3.68 -4.97 -3.84
C THR A 64 -3.27 -5.08 -2.38
N PHE A 65 -3.33 -6.30 -1.82
CA PHE A 65 -2.84 -6.56 -0.47
C PHE A 65 -1.32 -6.69 -0.46
N THR A 66 -0.67 -6.02 0.49
CA THR A 66 0.76 -6.13 0.79
C THR A 66 0.93 -6.38 2.29
N SER A 67 2.16 -6.61 2.75
CA SER A 67 2.46 -6.77 4.18
C SER A 67 2.37 -5.47 4.99
N GLY A 68 2.27 -4.30 4.34
CA GLY A 68 2.11 -3.02 5.02
C GLY A 68 2.51 -1.80 4.18
N GLY A 69 2.53 -0.63 4.84
CA GLY A 69 2.81 0.65 4.17
C GLY A 69 4.20 0.73 3.52
N THR A 70 5.23 0.15 4.16
CA THR A 70 6.59 0.16 3.61
C THR A 70 6.69 -0.62 2.30
N GLU A 71 6.09 -1.81 2.23
CA GLU A 71 6.04 -2.60 1.00
C GLU A 71 5.21 -1.89 -0.07
N SER A 72 4.01 -1.39 0.27
CA SER A 72 3.14 -0.66 -0.65
C SER A 72 3.84 0.51 -1.33
N ASN A 73 4.51 1.36 -0.53
CA ASN A 73 5.26 2.52 -1.04
C ASN A 73 6.40 2.10 -1.97
N ASN A 74 7.14 1.06 -1.59
CA ASN A 74 8.24 0.55 -2.41
C ASN A 74 7.75 -0.06 -3.72
N SER A 75 6.67 -0.84 -3.67
CA SER A 75 6.09 -1.49 -4.84
C SER A 75 5.68 -0.46 -5.89
N ILE A 76 4.99 0.61 -5.50
CA ILE A 76 4.56 1.66 -6.44
C ILE A 76 5.76 2.41 -7.01
N LEU A 77 6.64 2.95 -6.16
CA LEU A 77 7.78 3.76 -6.61
C LEU A 77 8.70 2.99 -7.58
N LYS A 78 9.03 1.74 -7.23
CA LYS A 78 9.90 0.89 -8.06
C LYS A 78 9.20 0.44 -9.35
N SER A 79 7.90 0.16 -9.29
CA SER A 79 7.16 -0.31 -10.47
C SER A 79 6.90 0.82 -11.48
N CYS A 80 6.57 2.02 -11.01
CA CYS A 80 6.31 3.18 -11.88
C CYS A 80 7.56 3.64 -12.63
N VAL A 81 8.71 3.69 -11.96
CA VAL A 81 9.97 4.16 -12.56
C VAL A 81 10.72 3.04 -13.28
N GLY A 82 10.78 1.85 -12.68
CA GLY A 82 11.57 0.73 -13.20
C GLY A 82 10.81 -0.12 -14.21
N VAL A 83 9.90 -0.95 -13.71
CA VAL A 83 9.29 -2.03 -14.51
C VAL A 83 8.35 -1.50 -15.60
N SER A 84 7.52 -0.53 -15.26
CA SER A 84 6.47 -0.03 -16.15
C SER A 84 6.90 1.19 -16.97
N ALA A 85 8.04 1.80 -16.63
CA ALA A 85 8.56 3.03 -17.24
C ALA A 85 7.49 4.12 -17.44
N LEU A 86 6.55 4.21 -16.49
CA LEU A 86 5.44 5.16 -16.53
C LEU A 86 5.87 6.57 -16.10
N ALA A 87 7.02 6.68 -15.42
CA ALA A 87 7.53 7.95 -14.92
C ALA A 87 9.06 8.02 -15.01
N ASP A 88 9.56 9.11 -15.61
CA ASP A 88 11.00 9.44 -15.65
C ASP A 88 11.45 10.31 -14.47
N ALA A 89 10.49 10.76 -13.65
CA ALA A 89 10.72 11.65 -12.54
C ALA A 89 9.80 11.32 -11.35
N VAL A 90 10.33 11.51 -10.13
CA VAL A 90 9.58 11.33 -8.89
C VAL A 90 9.75 12.57 -8.02
N HIS A 91 8.63 13.11 -7.55
CA HIS A 91 8.58 14.24 -6.63
C HIS A 91 8.09 13.74 -5.27
N VAL A 92 8.88 13.95 -4.22
CA VAL A 92 8.54 13.59 -2.84
C VAL A 92 8.70 14.79 -1.92
N GLY A 93 7.82 14.89 -0.91
CA GLY A 93 7.95 15.89 0.14
C GLY A 93 9.16 15.64 1.04
N ALA A 94 9.72 16.70 1.62
CA ALA A 94 10.88 16.58 2.51
C ALA A 94 10.54 15.93 3.87
N THR A 95 9.25 15.87 4.22
CA THR A 95 8.75 15.34 5.50
C THR A 95 8.06 13.98 5.34
N GLU A 96 8.21 13.34 4.18
CA GLU A 96 7.67 12.00 3.96
C GLU A 96 8.33 10.97 4.88
N HIS A 97 7.65 9.86 5.13
CA HIS A 97 8.20 8.76 5.92
C HIS A 97 9.45 8.16 5.23
N HIS A 98 10.35 7.54 6.00
CA HIS A 98 11.55 6.86 5.47
C HIS A 98 11.22 5.79 4.42
N ALA A 99 10.03 5.19 4.49
CA ALA A 99 9.53 4.25 3.50
C ALA A 99 9.34 4.84 2.08
N VAL A 100 9.30 6.17 1.95
CA VAL A 100 9.21 6.90 0.68
C VAL A 100 10.55 7.57 0.35
N LEU A 101 11.17 8.24 1.33
CA LEU A 101 12.42 8.97 1.14
C LEU A 101 13.58 8.05 0.70
N HIS A 102 13.77 6.91 1.37
CA HIS A 102 14.90 6.03 1.03
C HIS A 102 14.75 5.40 -0.36
N PRO A 103 13.58 4.86 -0.76
CA PRO A 103 13.41 4.39 -2.14
C PRO A 103 13.58 5.48 -3.19
N ALA A 104 13.10 6.70 -2.94
CA ALA A 104 13.28 7.82 -3.87
C ALA A 104 14.77 8.18 -4.04
N GLU A 105 15.55 8.15 -2.96
CA GLU A 105 17.00 8.34 -3.02
C GLU A 105 17.71 7.25 -3.83
N VAL A 106 17.32 5.99 -3.64
CA VAL A 106 17.84 4.87 -4.44
C VAL A 106 17.50 5.09 -5.92
N LEU A 107 16.27 5.47 -6.26
CA LEU A 107 15.86 5.72 -7.65
C LEU A 107 16.62 6.89 -8.28
N ARG A 108 16.90 7.95 -7.51
CA ARG A 108 17.76 9.07 -7.93
C ARG A 108 19.17 8.59 -8.29
N GLY A 109 19.74 7.68 -7.48
CA GLY A 109 21.03 7.05 -7.75
C GLY A 109 21.07 6.25 -9.06
N HIS A 110 19.93 5.75 -9.52
CA HIS A 110 19.78 5.03 -10.80
C HIS A 110 19.44 5.95 -11.98
N GLY A 111 19.56 7.28 -11.84
CA GLY A 111 19.37 8.25 -12.92
C GLY A 111 17.94 8.80 -13.06
N THR A 112 17.04 8.46 -12.13
CA THR A 112 15.68 9.04 -12.11
C THR A 112 15.75 10.52 -11.77
N ARG A 113 15.03 11.37 -12.51
CA ARG A 113 15.02 12.81 -12.23
C ARG A 113 14.24 13.07 -10.93
N SER A 114 14.87 13.73 -9.96
CA SER A 114 14.20 14.20 -8.74
C SER A 114 14.48 15.70 -8.56
N PRO A 115 13.54 16.60 -8.89
CA PRO A 115 13.75 18.02 -8.65
C PRO A 115 13.72 18.29 -7.15
N THR A 116 14.89 18.48 -6.55
CA THR A 116 15.03 19.03 -5.20
C THR A 116 14.81 20.54 -5.24
N SER A 117 13.56 20.98 -5.26
CA SER A 117 13.24 22.34 -4.83
C SER A 117 11.89 22.39 -4.15
N ALA A 118 11.91 22.29 -2.83
CA ALA A 118 10.82 22.59 -1.92
C ALA A 118 10.50 24.10 -1.90
N ARG A 119 10.14 24.69 -3.05
CA ARG A 119 9.50 26.01 -3.12
C ARG A 119 8.44 25.96 -4.22
N ARG A 120 7.18 25.76 -3.79
CA ARG A 120 5.94 25.59 -4.57
C ARG A 120 5.69 24.17 -5.10
N CYS A 121 5.17 23.31 -4.23
CA CYS A 121 4.16 22.34 -4.68
C CYS A 121 2.90 23.14 -5.00
N ILE A 122 2.51 23.19 -6.27
CA ILE A 122 1.14 23.48 -6.67
C ILE A 122 0.72 22.25 -7.45
N TRP A 123 -0.30 21.57 -6.93
CA TRP A 123 -1.08 20.59 -7.67
C TRP A 123 -1.59 21.30 -8.94
N ALA A 124 -0.90 21.13 -10.06
CA ALA A 124 -1.36 21.64 -11.34
C ALA A 124 -2.27 20.59 -11.96
N GLY A 125 -3.54 20.66 -11.56
CA GLY A 125 -4.62 20.27 -12.45
C GLY A 125 -4.40 20.98 -13.80
N SER A 126 -4.50 20.19 -14.87
CA SER A 126 -4.65 20.59 -16.27
C SER A 126 -4.79 22.10 -16.55
N SER A 127 -3.68 22.78 -16.80
CA SER A 127 -3.59 23.86 -17.80
C SER A 127 -2.13 24.26 -17.93
N GLY A 128 -1.62 24.18 -19.17
CA GLY A 128 -0.20 24.35 -19.47
C GLY A 128 0.35 25.72 -19.12
N CYS A 129 1.66 25.79 -18.98
CA CYS A 129 2.43 27.02 -19.17
C CYS A 129 3.73 26.68 -19.89
N ALA A 130 3.94 27.46 -20.95
CA ALA A 130 5.22 27.69 -21.61
C ALA A 130 6.20 28.42 -20.67
#